data_AF-A0A662R2U7-F1
#
_entry.id   AF-A0A662R2U7-F1
#
_cell.length_a   1.000
_cell.length_b   1.000
_cell.length_c   1.000
_cell.angle_alpha   90.00
_cell.angle_beta   90.00
_cell.angle_gamma   90.00
#
_symmetry.space_group_name_H-M   'P 1'
#
loop_
_entity.id
_entity.type
_entity.pdbx_description
1 polymer ?
#
loop_
_entity_poly.entity_id
_entity_poly.type
_entity_poly.pdbx_seq_one_letter_code
_entity_poly.pdbx_strand_id
1 'polypeptide(L)'
;MSVTAETIRERVATLSLPPKIKGILQEELLEAVPDEEKLDEIITRVVDGYERARTEPCDPVGVVAAQSIGEPGTQMSLPKDEKVLVDMGNGMEVTRIGSLVDRLIQRFGSSETNGSEVCQLLEPIYVPSLNGSGRIEWKRVLECSRHKNPGKLLEVCTRSGRKITATPYHSYVVRENMVIKPIAGSKLRQGDRIPVVRHIPTTATTTTLDLSEYLLKDKYWYGSELAKAAALDDYAQGYGDLYTVPVSHE
;
A
#
# COMPACT_ATOMS: atom_id res chain seq x y z
N MET A 1 19.94 42.33 35.34
CA MET A 1 20.31 41.72 36.64
C MET A 1 19.95 40.26 36.58
N SER A 2 20.75 39.35 37.13
CA SER A 2 20.42 37.92 37.16
C SER A 2 19.20 37.67 38.05
N VAL A 3 18.30 36.80 37.61
CA VAL A 3 17.06 36.52 38.32
C VAL A 3 17.35 35.64 39.54
N THR A 4 16.73 35.92 40.69
CA THR A 4 16.92 35.13 41.92
C THR A 4 16.25 33.76 41.82
N ALA A 5 16.82 32.76 42.49
CA ALA A 5 16.33 31.39 42.49
C ALA A 5 14.87 31.25 42.99
N GLU A 6 14.44 32.11 43.90
CA GLU A 6 13.05 32.13 44.40
C GLU A 6 12.07 32.60 43.31
N THR A 7 12.42 33.65 42.58
CA THR A 7 11.62 34.19 41.47
C THR A 7 11.46 33.16 40.33
N ILE A 8 12.51 32.40 40.02
CA ILE A 8 12.45 31.32 39.02
C ILE A 8 11.46 30.23 39.44
N ARG A 9 11.48 29.82 40.72
CA ARG A 9 10.57 28.78 41.24
C ARG A 9 9.12 29.23 41.20
N GLU A 10 8.85 30.48 41.60
CA GLU A 10 7.50 31.04 41.58
C GLU A 10 6.94 31.15 40.15
N ARG A 11 7.75 31.66 39.22
CA ARG A 11 7.39 31.76 37.79
C ARG A 11 7.11 30.39 37.19
N VAL A 12 7.96 29.40 37.41
CA VAL A 12 7.74 28.04 36.87
C VAL A 12 6.51 27.36 37.50
N ALA A 13 6.24 27.60 38.79
CA ALA A 13 5.09 27.03 39.48
C ALA A 13 3.76 27.47 38.86
N THR A 14 3.66 28.73 38.43
CA THR A 14 2.44 29.34 37.86
C THR A 14 2.13 28.90 36.43
N LEU A 15 3.09 28.32 35.69
CA LEU A 15 2.87 27.89 34.31
C LEU A 15 1.87 26.73 34.19
N SER A 16 1.10 26.67 33.11
CA SER A 16 0.17 25.56 32.83
C SER A 16 0.86 24.34 32.18
N LEU A 17 1.98 23.91 32.77
CA LEU A 17 2.82 22.82 32.26
C LEU A 17 2.74 21.55 33.13
N PRO A 18 2.96 20.35 32.55
CA PRO A 18 3.08 19.11 33.31
C PRO A 18 4.19 19.15 34.38
N PRO A 19 4.03 18.47 35.54
CA PRO A 19 5.00 18.50 36.64
C PRO A 19 6.42 18.11 36.22
N LYS A 20 6.55 17.16 35.29
CA LYS A 20 7.84 16.69 34.78
C LYS A 20 8.58 17.77 33.98
N ILE A 21 7.87 18.51 33.13
CA ILE A 21 8.44 19.61 32.35
C ILE A 21 8.79 20.77 33.27
N LYS A 22 7.93 21.09 34.25
CA LYS A 22 8.25 22.09 35.28
C LYS A 22 9.52 21.75 36.06
N GLY A 23 9.68 20.48 36.45
CA GLY A 23 10.87 20.02 37.17
C GLY A 23 12.15 20.21 36.36
N ILE A 24 12.16 19.77 35.11
CA ILE A 24 13.32 19.92 34.21
C ILE A 24 13.63 21.40 33.95
N LEU A 25 12.60 22.18 33.60
CA LEU A 25 12.74 23.61 33.33
C LEU A 25 13.32 24.35 34.54
N GLN A 26 12.86 24.02 35.74
CA GLN A 26 13.36 24.62 36.97
C GLN A 26 14.83 24.26 37.24
N GLU A 27 15.21 23.00 37.03
CA GLU A 27 16.60 22.55 37.20
C GLU A 27 17.55 23.27 36.23
N GLU A 28 17.20 23.31 34.94
CA GLU A 28 18.00 23.96 33.91
C GLU A 28 18.10 25.48 34.09
N LEU A 29 17.01 26.15 34.51
CA LEU A 29 17.02 27.58 34.77
C LEU A 29 17.83 27.98 36.02
N LEU A 30 17.85 27.11 37.04
CA LEU A 30 18.66 27.31 38.24
C LEU A 30 20.16 27.13 37.97
N GLU A 31 20.52 26.27 37.01
CA GLU A 31 21.91 26.08 36.59
C GLU A 31 22.38 27.21 35.65
N ALA A 32 21.56 27.60 34.68
CA ALA A 32 21.93 28.59 33.67
C ALA A 32 21.90 30.06 34.16
N VAL A 33 21.14 30.35 35.22
CA VAL A 33 20.96 31.68 35.85
C VAL A 33 20.80 32.81 34.81
N PRO A 34 19.73 32.77 33.99
CA PRO A 34 19.53 33.75 32.93
C PRO A 34 19.20 35.16 33.46
N ASP A 35 19.35 36.15 32.58
CA ASP A 35 18.75 37.47 32.76
C ASP A 35 17.23 37.40 32.54
N GLU A 36 16.52 38.46 32.95
CA GLU A 36 15.05 38.49 32.94
C GLU A 36 14.47 38.34 31.52
N GLU A 37 15.10 38.97 30.51
CA GLU A 37 14.68 38.87 29.11
C GLU A 37 14.82 37.44 28.57
N LYS A 38 15.95 36.76 28.82
CA LYS A 38 16.15 35.38 28.39
C LYS A 38 15.26 34.41 29.17
N LEU A 39 14.99 34.67 30.45
CA LEU A 39 14.07 33.86 31.24
C LEU A 39 12.68 33.86 30.59
N ASP A 40 12.18 35.03 30.19
CA ASP A 40 10.90 35.15 29.51
C ASP A 40 10.89 34.51 28.13
N GLU A 41 11.98 34.66 27.37
CA GLU A 41 12.13 34.01 26.08
C GLU A 41 12.08 32.48 26.22
N ILE A 42 12.83 31.91 27.18
CA ILE A 42 12.88 30.47 27.42
C ILE A 42 11.51 29.95 27.85
N ILE A 43 10.86 30.60 28.81
CA ILE A 43 9.52 30.21 29.27
C ILE A 43 8.53 30.23 28.11
N THR A 44 8.52 31.31 27.32
CA THR A 44 7.62 31.46 26.17
C THR A 44 7.83 30.33 25.16
N ARG A 45 9.09 30.05 24.80
CA ARG A 45 9.42 28.98 23.84
C ARG A 45 9.04 27.58 24.34
N VAL A 46 9.20 27.32 25.64
CA VAL A 46 8.83 26.03 26.24
C VAL A 46 7.31 25.86 26.29
N VAL A 47 6.57 26.92 26.66
CA VAL A 47 5.11 26.91 26.66
C VAL A 47 4.57 26.73 25.25
N ASP A 48 5.06 27.50 24.28
CA ASP A 48 4.67 27.36 22.87
C ASP A 48 5.01 25.99 22.31
N GLY A 49 6.20 25.46 22.64
CA GLY A 49 6.62 24.12 22.26
C GLY A 49 5.70 23.04 22.83
N TYR A 50 5.29 23.18 24.08
CA TYR A 50 4.33 22.28 24.71
C TYR A 50 2.94 22.38 24.08
N GLU A 51 2.40 23.59 23.89
CA GLU A 51 1.09 23.78 23.26
C GLU A 51 1.03 23.24 21.84
N ARG A 52 2.09 23.36 21.05
CA ARG A 52 2.18 22.76 19.71
C ARG A 52 2.30 21.23 19.75
N ALA A 53 2.87 20.67 20.81
CA ALA A 53 3.02 19.22 20.97
C ALA A 53 1.73 18.56 21.49
N ARG A 54 0.79 19.34 22.03
CA ARG A 54 -0.52 18.83 22.44
C ARG A 54 -1.33 18.47 21.20
N THR A 55 -1.91 17.28 21.21
CA THR A 55 -2.90 16.85 20.23
C THR A 55 -4.19 17.67 20.40
N GLU A 56 -4.88 17.95 19.30
CA GLU A 56 -6.11 18.74 19.36
C GLU A 56 -7.20 17.97 20.11
N PRO A 57 -8.10 18.65 20.85
CA PRO A 57 -9.27 18.01 21.41
C PRO A 57 -10.06 17.28 20.31
N CYS A 58 -10.45 16.03 20.58
CA CYS A 58 -11.10 15.10 19.64
C CYS A 58 -10.20 14.45 18.58
N ASP A 59 -8.88 14.66 18.60
CA ASP A 59 -7.97 13.83 17.82
C ASP A 59 -7.98 12.37 18.32
N PRO A 60 -8.01 11.37 17.42
CA PRO A 60 -8.06 9.97 17.80
C PRO A 60 -6.69 9.51 18.30
N VAL A 61 -6.43 9.69 19.60
CA VAL A 61 -5.18 9.28 20.25
C VAL A 61 -5.41 8.34 21.44
N GLY A 62 -4.39 7.57 21.80
CA GLY A 62 -4.42 6.63 22.92
C GLY A 62 -4.76 5.19 22.52
N VAL A 63 -4.85 4.30 23.52
CA VAL A 63 -4.94 2.85 23.33
C VAL A 63 -6.19 2.44 22.55
N VAL A 64 -7.34 3.08 22.82
CA VAL A 64 -8.60 2.77 22.13
C VAL A 64 -8.53 3.16 20.66
N ALA A 65 -7.96 4.33 20.33
CA ALA A 65 -7.76 4.73 18.94
C ALA A 65 -6.79 3.79 18.22
N ALA A 66 -5.66 3.46 18.87
CA ALA A 66 -4.68 2.53 18.33
C ALA A 66 -5.27 1.13 18.09
N GLN A 67 -6.08 0.59 19.01
CA GLN A 67 -6.78 -0.68 18.84
C GLN A 67 -7.87 -0.60 17.76
N SER A 68 -8.65 0.48 17.76
CA SER A 68 -9.74 0.67 16.80
C SER A 68 -9.25 0.75 15.36
N ILE A 69 -8.00 1.15 15.14
CA ILE A 69 -7.36 1.17 13.82
C ILE A 69 -6.54 -0.11 13.57
N GLY A 70 -5.78 -0.56 14.57
CA GLY A 70 -4.82 -1.67 14.43
C GLY A 70 -5.44 -3.07 14.42
N GLU A 71 -6.44 -3.34 15.27
CA GLU A 71 -7.11 -4.65 15.30
C GLU A 71 -7.89 -4.93 14.01
N PRO A 72 -8.68 -3.98 13.45
CA PRO A 72 -9.31 -4.21 12.15
C PRO A 72 -8.28 -4.30 11.02
N GLY A 73 -7.23 -3.48 11.07
CA GLY A 73 -6.17 -3.45 10.04
C GLY A 73 -5.48 -4.80 9.82
N THR A 74 -5.24 -5.54 10.91
CA THR A 74 -4.53 -6.83 10.90
C THR A 74 -5.42 -8.04 10.60
N GLN A 75 -6.75 -7.91 10.73
CA GLN A 75 -7.69 -9.00 10.48
C GLN A 75 -8.32 -8.98 9.07
N MET A 76 -8.05 -7.95 8.26
CA MET A 76 -8.47 -7.90 6.86
C MET A 76 -7.48 -8.70 6.01
N SER A 77 -7.83 -9.96 5.70
CA SER A 77 -6.95 -10.84 4.92
C SER A 77 -7.64 -11.61 3.81
N LEU A 78 -6.83 -11.99 2.83
CA LEU A 78 -7.16 -12.83 1.69
C LEU A 78 -6.45 -14.19 1.84
N PRO A 79 -7.03 -15.30 1.35
CA PRO A 79 -6.31 -16.56 1.29
C PRO A 79 -5.17 -16.49 0.26
N LYS A 80 -4.13 -17.31 0.48
CA LYS A 80 -2.88 -17.30 -0.29
C LYS A 80 -3.07 -17.44 -1.81
N ASP A 81 -4.15 -18.07 -2.25
CA ASP A 81 -4.42 -18.39 -3.65
C ASP A 81 -5.14 -17.27 -4.41
N GLU A 82 -5.58 -16.21 -3.72
CA GLU A 82 -6.18 -15.05 -4.38
C GLU A 82 -5.18 -14.31 -5.25
N LYS A 83 -5.70 -13.76 -6.35
CA LYS A 83 -4.88 -13.05 -7.34
C LYS A 83 -4.85 -11.56 -7.04
N VAL A 84 -3.67 -10.97 -7.17
CA VAL A 84 -3.44 -9.54 -7.07
C VAL A 84 -2.73 -9.02 -8.31
N LEU A 85 -3.07 -7.80 -8.71
CA LEU A 85 -2.36 -7.07 -9.76
C LEU A 85 -1.33 -6.15 -9.10
N VAL A 86 -0.07 -6.28 -9.50
CA VAL A 86 1.04 -5.50 -8.96
C VAL A 86 1.89 -4.92 -10.09
N ASP A 87 2.57 -3.82 -9.82
CA ASP A 87 3.63 -3.27 -10.66
C ASP A 87 4.90 -3.14 -9.80
N MET A 88 5.95 -3.86 -10.20
CA MET A 88 7.25 -3.91 -9.51
C MET A 88 8.35 -3.18 -10.31
N GLY A 89 7.98 -2.34 -11.28
CA GLY A 89 8.91 -1.55 -12.10
C GLY A 89 9.34 -2.20 -13.42
N ASN A 90 9.00 -3.47 -13.63
CA ASN A 90 9.19 -4.20 -14.90
C ASN A 90 7.88 -4.42 -15.68
N GLY A 91 6.81 -3.73 -15.27
CA GLY A 91 5.47 -3.87 -15.84
C GLY A 91 4.47 -4.49 -14.87
N MET A 92 3.22 -4.53 -15.32
CA MET A 92 2.11 -5.05 -14.54
C MET A 92 2.08 -6.59 -14.59
N GLU A 93 2.02 -7.22 -13.42
CA GLU A 93 1.92 -8.68 -13.27
C GLU A 93 0.68 -9.05 -12.44
N VAL A 94 -0.05 -10.07 -12.87
CA VAL A 94 -1.06 -10.74 -12.04
C VAL A 94 -0.43 -11.95 -11.36
N THR A 95 -0.36 -11.94 -10.04
CA THR A 95 0.32 -12.98 -9.26
C THR A 95 -0.55 -13.43 -8.08
N ARG A 96 -0.23 -14.57 -7.46
CA ARG A 96 -0.92 -15.01 -6.23
C ARG A 96 -0.37 -14.23 -5.03
N ILE A 97 -1.27 -13.72 -4.19
CA ILE A 97 -0.87 -12.88 -3.05
C ILE A 97 0.03 -13.63 -2.06
N GLY A 98 -0.25 -14.91 -1.78
CA GLY A 98 0.57 -15.70 -0.86
C GLY A 98 1.99 -15.87 -1.38
N SER A 99 2.14 -16.27 -2.65
CA SER A 99 3.47 -16.42 -3.27
C SER A 99 4.21 -15.10 -3.36
N LEU A 100 3.52 -13.98 -3.60
CA LEU A 100 4.12 -12.66 -3.57
C LEU A 100 4.65 -12.31 -2.18
N VAL A 101 3.82 -12.43 -1.15
CA VAL A 101 4.19 -12.10 0.24
C VAL A 101 5.34 -12.99 0.71
N ASP A 102 5.30 -14.30 0.42
CA ASP A 102 6.37 -15.23 0.76
C ASP A 102 7.72 -14.82 0.13
N ARG A 103 7.71 -14.43 -1.15
CA ARG A 103 8.92 -13.93 -1.84
C ARG A 103 9.43 -12.62 -1.22
N LEU A 104 8.54 -11.69 -0.87
CA LEU A 104 8.92 -10.40 -0.30
C LEU A 104 9.52 -10.56 1.10
N ILE A 105 8.92 -11.41 1.94
CA ILE A 105 9.43 -11.76 3.26
C ILE A 105 10.81 -12.43 3.14
N GLN A 106 10.98 -13.37 2.21
CA GLN A 106 12.27 -14.04 2.00
C GLN A 106 13.36 -13.06 1.55
N ARG A 107 12.99 -12.04 0.77
CA ARG A 107 13.93 -11.06 0.21
C ARG A 107 14.31 -9.95 1.19
N PHE A 108 13.33 -9.35 1.86
CA PHE A 108 13.53 -8.16 2.70
C PHE A 108 13.56 -8.46 4.20
N GLY A 109 13.26 -9.71 4.59
CA GLY A 109 13.10 -10.11 5.98
C GLY A 109 11.74 -9.68 6.54
N SER A 110 11.41 -10.20 7.72
CA SER A 110 10.20 -9.86 8.45
C SER A 110 10.46 -9.77 9.95
N SER A 111 9.62 -9.01 10.64
CA SER A 111 9.49 -9.04 12.09
C SER A 111 8.20 -9.75 12.48
N GLU A 112 8.19 -10.40 13.64
CA GLU A 112 6.97 -10.99 14.20
C GLU A 112 6.29 -9.98 15.13
N THR A 113 5.00 -9.75 14.91
CA THR A 113 4.16 -8.87 15.75
C THR A 113 2.81 -9.54 15.95
N ASN A 114 2.44 -9.82 17.21
CA ASN A 114 1.15 -10.40 17.57
C ASN A 114 0.78 -11.68 16.77
N GLY A 115 1.75 -12.58 16.54
CA GLY A 115 1.54 -13.81 15.76
C GLY A 115 1.37 -13.61 14.25
N SER A 116 1.65 -12.41 13.76
CA SER A 116 1.73 -12.09 12.32
C SER A 116 3.18 -11.78 11.94
N GLU A 117 3.61 -12.26 10.77
CA GLU A 117 4.88 -11.85 10.18
C GLU A 117 4.63 -10.62 9.31
N VAL A 118 5.38 -9.55 9.57
CA VAL A 118 5.27 -8.25 8.89
C VAL A 118 6.59 -7.92 8.21
N CYS A 119 6.53 -7.54 6.94
CA CYS A 119 7.68 -7.21 6.10
C CYS A 119 7.52 -5.79 5.55
N GLN A 120 8.49 -4.93 5.86
CA GLN A 120 8.59 -3.58 5.30
C GLN A 120 9.21 -3.65 3.90
N LEU A 121 8.59 -2.98 2.94
CA LEU A 121 9.04 -3.02 1.55
C LEU A 121 10.06 -1.93 1.28
N LEU A 122 11.30 -2.34 1.00
CA LEU A 122 12.41 -1.44 0.68
C LEU A 122 12.37 -0.96 -0.78
N GLU A 123 11.75 -1.75 -1.67
CA GLU A 123 11.58 -1.43 -3.08
C GLU A 123 10.14 -0.97 -3.39
N PRO A 124 9.95 -0.08 -4.38
CA PRO A 124 8.62 0.43 -4.72
C PRO A 124 7.79 -0.64 -5.43
N ILE A 125 6.71 -1.07 -4.78
CA ILE A 125 5.68 -1.94 -5.35
C ILE A 125 4.38 -1.16 -5.38
N TYR A 126 3.68 -1.17 -6.50
CA TYR A 126 2.42 -0.46 -6.68
C TYR A 126 1.25 -1.42 -6.91
N VAL A 127 0.08 -1.05 -6.37
CA VAL A 127 -1.19 -1.76 -6.56
C VAL A 127 -2.28 -0.79 -7.01
N PRO A 128 -3.25 -1.22 -7.83
CA PRO A 128 -4.41 -0.40 -8.16
C PRO A 128 -5.31 -0.24 -6.93
N SER A 129 -5.57 1.00 -6.54
CA SER A 129 -6.41 1.35 -5.40
C SER A 129 -7.59 2.22 -5.83
N LEU A 130 -8.75 1.97 -5.23
CA LEU A 130 -9.93 2.82 -5.39
C LEU A 130 -9.82 4.04 -4.45
N ASN A 131 -10.03 5.24 -4.98
CA ASN A 131 -10.11 6.46 -4.18
C ASN A 131 -11.58 6.87 -3.91
N GLY A 132 -11.78 7.88 -3.06
CA GLY A 132 -13.11 8.36 -2.65
C GLY A 132 -13.97 8.90 -3.80
N SER A 133 -13.35 9.30 -4.93
CA SER A 133 -14.05 9.75 -6.14
C SER A 133 -14.51 8.59 -7.03
N GLY A 134 -14.18 7.35 -6.68
CA GLY A 134 -14.47 6.16 -7.48
C GLY A 134 -13.50 5.94 -8.65
N ARG A 135 -12.34 6.61 -8.65
CA ARG A 135 -11.28 6.41 -9.65
C ARG A 135 -10.22 5.45 -9.11
N ILE A 136 -9.59 4.71 -10.03
CA ILE A 136 -8.45 3.85 -9.73
C ILE A 136 -7.15 4.64 -9.89
N GLU A 137 -6.26 4.54 -8.91
CA GLU A 137 -4.92 5.11 -8.90
C GLU A 137 -3.91 4.08 -8.42
N TRP A 138 -2.68 4.14 -8.92
CA TRP A 138 -1.60 3.28 -8.44
C TRP A 138 -1.08 3.82 -7.12
N LYS A 139 -1.12 3.00 -6.08
CA LYS A 139 -0.58 3.34 -4.75
C LYS A 139 0.58 2.45 -4.39
N ARG A 140 1.61 3.07 -3.80
CA ARG A 140 2.75 2.36 -3.23
C ARG A 140 2.30 1.54 -2.03
N VAL A 141 2.69 0.28 -2.02
CA VAL A 141 2.58 -0.61 -0.86
C VAL A 141 3.76 -0.32 0.07
N LEU A 142 3.47 -0.09 1.36
CA LEU A 142 4.49 0.20 2.37
C LEU A 142 4.98 -1.07 3.07
N GLU A 143 4.04 -1.97 3.35
CA GLU A 143 4.28 -3.21 4.09
C GLU A 143 3.40 -4.34 3.54
N CYS A 144 3.84 -5.56 3.77
CA CYS A 144 3.01 -6.75 3.58
C CYS A 144 3.11 -7.63 4.83
N SER A 145 2.07 -8.42 5.08
CA SER A 145 2.03 -9.31 6.24
C SER A 145 1.33 -10.62 5.93
N ARG A 146 1.65 -11.66 6.71
CA ARG A 146 0.94 -12.93 6.70
C ARG A 146 0.72 -13.44 8.12
N HIS A 147 -0.39 -14.11 8.33
CA HIS A 147 -0.72 -14.74 9.60
C HIS A 147 -1.55 -16.00 9.36
N LYS A 148 -1.58 -16.89 10.36
CA LYS A 148 -2.46 -18.07 10.32
C LYS A 148 -3.86 -17.64 10.72
N ASN A 149 -4.84 -17.92 9.85
CA ASN A 149 -6.24 -17.71 10.16
C ASN A 149 -7.00 -19.05 10.10
N PRO A 150 -7.40 -19.65 11.25
CA PRO A 150 -8.18 -20.87 11.28
C PRO A 150 -9.68 -20.62 11.02
N GLY A 151 -10.09 -19.36 10.87
CA GLY A 151 -11.47 -18.96 10.66
C GLY A 151 -12.02 -19.37 9.30
N LYS A 152 -13.35 -19.34 9.20
CA LYS A 152 -14.06 -19.57 7.92
C LYS A 152 -13.76 -18.43 6.96
N LEU A 153 -13.68 -18.76 5.68
CA LEU A 153 -13.59 -17.79 4.59
C LEU A 153 -14.99 -17.55 3.99
N LEU A 154 -15.19 -16.35 3.46
CA LEU A 154 -16.38 -15.94 2.71
C LEU A 154 -16.02 -15.88 1.23
N GLU A 155 -16.67 -16.69 0.40
CA GLU A 155 -16.60 -16.57 -1.05
C GLU A 155 -17.76 -15.69 -1.54
N VAL A 156 -17.42 -14.57 -2.18
CA VAL A 156 -18.38 -13.64 -2.78
C VAL A 156 -18.44 -13.88 -4.27
N CYS A 157 -19.62 -14.28 -4.76
CA CYS A 157 -19.91 -14.47 -6.18
C CYS A 157 -20.81 -13.35 -6.70
N THR A 158 -20.35 -12.61 -7.71
CA THR A 158 -21.19 -11.62 -8.39
C THR A 158 -22.00 -12.27 -9.51
N ARG A 159 -23.14 -11.67 -9.88
CA ARG A 159 -23.92 -12.09 -11.07
C ARG A 159 -23.10 -12.09 -12.37
N SER A 160 -22.04 -11.28 -12.43
CA SER A 160 -21.14 -11.22 -13.59
C SER A 160 -20.15 -12.39 -13.68
N GLY A 161 -20.18 -13.33 -12.73
CA GLY A 161 -19.28 -14.49 -12.68
C GLY A 161 -17.95 -14.24 -11.96
N ARG A 162 -17.66 -13.00 -11.53
CA ARG A 162 -16.49 -12.70 -10.70
C ARG A 162 -16.65 -13.32 -9.31
N LYS A 163 -15.56 -13.92 -8.82
CA LYS A 163 -15.44 -14.54 -7.50
C LYS A 163 -14.26 -13.93 -6.77
N ILE A 164 -14.41 -13.76 -5.46
CA ILE A 164 -13.32 -13.39 -4.55
C ILE A 164 -13.57 -14.02 -3.19
N THR A 165 -12.52 -14.57 -2.59
CA THR A 165 -12.57 -15.17 -1.26
C THR A 165 -11.81 -14.29 -0.28
N ALA A 166 -12.41 -13.99 0.86
CA ALA A 166 -11.73 -13.25 1.93
C ALA A 166 -12.21 -13.67 3.32
N THR A 167 -11.54 -13.17 4.34
CA THR A 167 -12.01 -13.26 5.72
C THR A 167 -13.31 -12.47 5.92
N PRO A 168 -14.22 -12.86 6.84
CA PRO A 168 -15.47 -12.13 7.09
C PRO A 168 -15.27 -10.68 7.57
N TYR A 169 -14.10 -10.36 8.12
CA TYR A 169 -13.73 -9.03 8.58
C TYR A 169 -13.09 -8.18 7.48
N HIS A 170 -12.73 -8.78 6.33
CA HIS A 170 -12.24 -8.03 5.19
C HIS A 170 -13.30 -7.03 4.70
N SER A 171 -12.88 -5.78 4.50
CA SER A 171 -13.76 -4.74 4.00
C SER A 171 -13.94 -4.85 2.49
N TYR A 172 -15.17 -4.68 2.04
CA TYR A 172 -15.59 -4.55 0.65
C TYR A 172 -16.12 -3.15 0.43
N VAL A 173 -16.40 -2.82 -0.83
CA VAL A 173 -17.08 -1.58 -1.20
C VAL A 173 -18.43 -1.90 -1.83
N VAL A 174 -19.46 -1.17 -1.43
CA VAL A 174 -20.80 -1.25 -2.02
C VAL A 174 -21.24 0.13 -2.50
N ARG A 175 -22.09 0.14 -3.53
CA ARG A 175 -22.68 1.35 -4.06
C ARG A 175 -24.12 1.50 -3.59
N GLU A 176 -24.34 2.46 -2.70
CA GLU A 176 -25.65 2.85 -2.19
C GLU A 176 -25.92 4.32 -2.52
N ASN A 177 -27.11 4.65 -3.04
CA ASN A 177 -27.49 6.03 -3.36
C ASN A 177 -26.43 6.78 -4.19
N MET A 178 -25.82 6.09 -5.16
CA MET A 178 -24.74 6.58 -6.02
C MET A 178 -23.41 6.89 -5.32
N VAL A 179 -23.30 6.63 -4.02
CA VAL A 179 -22.08 6.80 -3.22
C VAL A 179 -21.42 5.45 -2.95
N ILE A 180 -20.09 5.42 -3.00
CA ILE A 180 -19.30 4.23 -2.65
C ILE A 180 -19.06 4.26 -1.14
N LYS A 181 -19.42 3.18 -0.45
CA LYS A 181 -19.21 3.02 0.99
C LYS A 181 -18.47 1.72 1.29
N PRO A 182 -17.54 1.72 2.27
CA PRO A 182 -16.96 0.49 2.78
C PRO A 182 -18.00 -0.29 3.59
N ILE A 183 -18.00 -1.62 3.47
CA ILE A 183 -18.83 -2.55 4.25
C ILE A 183 -17.99 -3.77 4.62
N ALA A 184 -18.11 -4.27 5.85
CA ALA A 184 -17.45 -5.52 6.24
C ALA A 184 -18.04 -6.73 5.48
N GLY A 185 -17.23 -7.73 5.18
CA GLY A 185 -17.68 -8.95 4.49
C GLY A 185 -18.84 -9.65 5.19
N SER A 186 -18.82 -9.69 6.52
CA SER A 186 -19.88 -10.25 7.35
C SER A 186 -21.23 -9.53 7.24
N LYS A 187 -21.25 -8.29 6.73
CA LYS A 187 -22.46 -7.49 6.52
C LYS A 187 -22.97 -7.52 5.09
N LEU A 188 -22.24 -8.13 4.15
CA LEU A 188 -22.68 -8.28 2.76
C LEU A 188 -23.92 -9.16 2.67
N ARG A 189 -24.85 -8.77 1.79
CA ARG A 189 -26.10 -9.47 1.51
C ARG A 189 -26.26 -9.73 0.04
N GLN A 190 -27.02 -10.77 -0.29
CA GLN A 190 -27.40 -11.03 -1.67
C GLN A 190 -28.20 -9.84 -2.21
N GLY A 191 -27.79 -9.31 -3.36
CA GLY A 191 -28.38 -8.11 -3.97
C GLY A 191 -27.54 -6.85 -3.82
N ASP A 192 -26.54 -6.84 -2.93
CA ASP A 192 -25.61 -5.73 -2.78
C ASP A 192 -24.83 -5.48 -4.08
N ARG A 193 -24.65 -4.19 -4.40
CA ARG A 193 -23.98 -3.75 -5.64
C ARG A 193 -22.51 -3.45 -5.36
N ILE A 194 -21.64 -4.40 -5.70
CA ILE A 194 -20.19 -4.22 -5.61
C ILE A 194 -19.69 -3.56 -6.91
N PRO A 195 -19.02 -2.39 -6.84
CA PRO A 195 -18.42 -1.78 -8.01
C PRO A 195 -17.28 -2.64 -8.54
N VAL A 196 -17.17 -2.73 -9.86
CA VAL A 196 -16.08 -3.43 -10.55
C VAL A 196 -15.22 -2.43 -11.29
N VAL A 197 -13.92 -2.68 -11.34
CA VAL A 197 -12.99 -1.85 -12.10
C VAL A 197 -13.31 -1.96 -13.59
N ARG A 198 -13.56 -0.81 -14.22
CA ARG A 198 -13.81 -0.71 -15.67
C ARG A 198 -12.54 -0.37 -16.46
N HIS A 199 -11.66 0.42 -15.87
CA HIS A 199 -10.42 0.88 -16.48
C HIS A 199 -9.33 0.94 -15.41
N ILE A 200 -8.18 0.34 -15.72
CA ILE A 200 -6.97 0.45 -14.91
C ILE A 200 -6.06 1.42 -15.65
N PRO A 201 -5.62 2.53 -15.04
CA PRO A 201 -4.68 3.44 -15.68
C PRO A 201 -3.40 2.68 -16.01
N THR A 202 -2.95 2.70 -17.25
CA THR A 202 -1.67 2.12 -17.67
C THR A 202 -0.87 3.17 -18.42
N THR A 203 0.43 3.23 -18.14
CA THR A 203 1.40 4.08 -18.87
C THR A 203 2.11 3.32 -19.97
N ALA A 204 2.11 1.98 -19.91
CA ALA A 204 2.69 1.13 -20.94
C ALA A 204 1.69 0.96 -22.09
N THR A 205 1.94 1.63 -23.21
CA THR A 205 1.28 1.35 -24.49
C THR A 205 2.13 0.34 -25.26
N THR A 206 1.80 -0.94 -25.12
CA THR A 206 2.35 -1.97 -26.00
C THR A 206 1.70 -1.84 -27.37
N THR A 207 2.46 -1.39 -28.37
CA THR A 207 2.01 -1.28 -29.77
C THR A 207 2.27 -2.56 -30.57
N THR A 208 3.16 -3.42 -30.07
CA THR A 208 3.59 -4.65 -30.70
C THR A 208 3.46 -5.82 -29.73
N LEU A 209 2.72 -6.85 -30.13
CA LEU A 209 2.60 -8.09 -29.37
C LEU A 209 3.45 -9.16 -30.08
N ASP A 210 4.42 -9.75 -29.38
CA ASP A 210 5.10 -10.92 -29.90
C ASP A 210 4.17 -12.13 -29.77
N LEU A 211 3.71 -12.64 -30.92
CA LEU A 211 2.86 -13.81 -30.96
C LEU A 211 3.66 -15.11 -30.76
N SER A 212 4.98 -15.09 -30.87
CA SER A 212 5.85 -16.27 -30.75
C SER A 212 5.75 -16.97 -29.40
N GLU A 213 5.42 -16.22 -28.35
CA GLU A 213 5.16 -16.73 -27.01
C GLU A 213 3.85 -17.55 -26.91
N TYR A 214 2.89 -17.32 -27.81
CA TYR A 214 1.55 -17.92 -27.76
C TYR A 214 1.28 -18.90 -28.90
N LEU A 215 1.82 -18.61 -30.07
CA LEU A 215 1.64 -19.37 -31.30
C LEU A 215 2.99 -19.99 -31.67
N LEU A 216 3.23 -21.22 -31.28
CA LEU A 216 4.53 -21.86 -31.55
C LEU A 216 4.86 -21.84 -33.06
N LYS A 217 6.09 -21.45 -33.40
CA LYS A 217 6.56 -21.25 -34.79
C LYS A 217 6.55 -22.55 -35.63
N ASP A 218 6.51 -23.71 -34.98
CA ASP A 218 6.39 -25.02 -35.62
C ASP A 218 4.94 -25.37 -36.02
N LYS A 219 3.95 -24.68 -35.44
CA LYS A 219 2.51 -24.92 -35.67
C LYS A 219 1.83 -23.81 -36.47
N TYR A 220 2.36 -22.59 -36.43
CA TYR A 220 1.73 -21.42 -37.03
C TYR A 220 2.71 -20.66 -37.92
N TRP A 221 2.20 -20.21 -39.06
CA TRP A 221 2.94 -19.35 -39.98
C TRP A 221 2.89 -17.90 -39.54
N TYR A 222 4.03 -17.22 -39.64
CA TYR A 222 4.21 -15.85 -39.22
C TYR A 222 4.34 -14.94 -40.45
N GLY A 223 3.54 -13.88 -40.51
CA GLY A 223 3.63 -12.89 -41.59
C GLY A 223 5.01 -12.23 -41.69
N SER A 224 5.72 -12.11 -40.56
CA SER A 224 7.12 -11.66 -40.52
C SER A 224 8.07 -12.65 -41.21
N GLU A 225 7.85 -13.95 -41.09
CA GLU A 225 8.64 -14.98 -41.77
C GLU A 225 8.29 -15.05 -43.27
N LEU A 226 7.01 -14.83 -43.62
CA LEU A 226 6.60 -14.68 -45.03
C LEU A 226 7.25 -13.45 -45.68
N ALA A 227 7.35 -12.33 -44.97
CA ALA A 227 8.02 -11.13 -45.45
C ALA A 227 9.53 -11.37 -45.67
N LYS A 228 10.19 -12.11 -44.78
CA LYS A 228 11.59 -12.53 -44.96
C LYS A 228 11.74 -13.44 -46.20
N ALA A 229 10.85 -14.41 -46.37
CA ALA A 229 10.86 -15.30 -47.53
C ALA A 229 10.64 -14.54 -48.85
N ALA A 230 9.72 -13.58 -48.87
CA ALA A 230 9.46 -12.73 -50.03
C ALA A 230 10.61 -11.77 -50.36
N ALA A 231 11.44 -11.41 -49.38
CA ALA A 231 12.65 -10.61 -49.59
C ALA A 231 13.84 -11.42 -50.10
N LEU A 232 13.75 -12.75 -50.13
CA LEU A 232 14.69 -13.60 -50.84
C LEU A 232 14.28 -13.60 -52.33
N ASP A 233 15.15 -13.11 -53.21
CA ASP A 233 14.91 -12.86 -54.65
C ASP A 233 14.32 -14.06 -55.43
N ASP A 234 14.43 -15.28 -54.92
CA ASP A 234 13.99 -16.52 -55.57
C ASP A 234 12.53 -16.93 -55.29
N TYR A 235 11.77 -16.16 -54.49
CA TYR A 235 10.37 -16.50 -54.20
C TYR A 235 9.44 -16.33 -55.42
N ALA A 236 9.84 -15.53 -56.41
CA ALA A 236 8.99 -15.16 -57.54
C ALA A 236 8.98 -16.18 -58.70
N GLN A 237 9.83 -17.23 -58.68
CA GLN A 237 10.05 -18.08 -59.86
C GLN A 237 9.47 -19.51 -59.80
N GLY A 238 8.83 -19.94 -58.70
CA GLY A 238 8.31 -21.31 -58.60
C GLY A 238 7.06 -21.48 -57.74
N TYR A 239 5.94 -21.89 -58.35
CA TYR A 239 4.88 -22.58 -57.61
C TYR A 239 5.32 -24.04 -57.42
N GLY A 240 5.65 -24.45 -56.19
CA GLY A 240 5.95 -25.85 -55.86
C GLY A 240 7.27 -26.11 -55.11
N ASP A 241 8.08 -25.08 -54.85
CA ASP A 241 9.36 -25.24 -54.16
C ASP A 241 9.23 -25.17 -52.63
N LEU A 242 9.93 -26.08 -51.94
CA LEU A 242 10.01 -26.16 -50.48
C LEU A 242 11.09 -25.18 -49.98
N TYR A 243 10.66 -24.01 -49.49
CA TYR A 243 11.56 -23.04 -48.90
C TYR A 243 11.77 -23.32 -47.40
N THR A 244 13.02 -23.49 -46.99
CA THR A 244 13.40 -23.56 -45.57
C THR A 244 13.83 -22.17 -45.12
N VAL A 245 12.98 -21.48 -44.36
CA VAL A 245 13.36 -20.21 -43.73
C VAL A 245 14.18 -20.54 -42.48
N PRO A 246 15.48 -20.20 -42.42
CA PRO A 246 16.27 -20.45 -41.23
C PRO A 246 15.74 -19.59 -40.08
N VAL A 247 15.18 -20.23 -39.06
CA VAL A 247 14.76 -19.54 -37.84
C VAL A 247 16.00 -19.36 -36.97
N SER A 248 16.53 -18.13 -36.92
CA SER A 248 17.55 -17.79 -35.93
C SER A 248 16.91 -17.82 -34.54
N HIS A 249 17.40 -18.69 -33.67
CA HIS A 249 17.14 -18.62 -32.24
C HIS A 249 18.18 -17.66 -31.64
N GLU A 250 17.76 -16.42 -31.38
CA GLU A 250 18.45 -15.54 -30.42
C GLU A 250 17.92 -15.81 -29.01
#